data_AF-A0A1C5G4X8-F1
#
_entry.id   AF-A0A1C5G4X8-F1
#
_cell.length_a   1.000
_cell.length_b   1.000
_cell.length_c   1.000
_cell.angle_alpha   90.00
_cell.angle_beta   90.00
_cell.angle_gamma   90.00
#
_symmetry.space_group_name_H-M   'P 1'
#
loop_
_entity.id
_entity.type
_entity.pdbx_description
1 polymer ?
#
loop_
_entity_poly.entity_id
_entity_poly.type
_entity_poly.pdbx_seq_one_letter_code
_entity_poly.pdbx_strand_id
1 'polypeptide(L)' 'MPARRNPKKSRTTVPTPSAADLTPVNLDEVAVAPVVPALPGARPAAPKAGPPVSGAGRAGTLRGQKAGQARRYAFRRS' A
#
# COMPACT_ATOMS: atom_id res chain seq x y z
N MET A 1 -6.43 -26.46 33.47
CA MET A 1 -6.71 -27.68 32.68
C MET A 1 -7.19 -27.30 31.28
N PRO A 2 -6.76 -27.98 30.21
CA PRO A 2 -7.25 -27.71 28.85
C PRO A 2 -8.70 -28.17 28.67
N ALA A 3 -9.51 -27.38 27.97
CA ALA A 3 -10.90 -27.71 27.67
C ALA A 3 -10.99 -28.83 26.61
N ARG A 4 -11.86 -29.83 26.85
CA ARG A 4 -12.14 -30.92 25.89
C ARG A 4 -12.86 -30.34 24.66
N ARG A 5 -12.34 -30.60 23.46
CA ARG A 5 -12.95 -30.15 22.19
C ARG A 5 -13.93 -31.21 21.66
N ASN A 6 -15.04 -30.76 21.07
CA ASN A 6 -16.02 -31.64 20.45
C ASN A 6 -15.48 -32.20 19.12
N PRO A 7 -15.40 -33.52 18.92
CA PRO A 7 -14.85 -34.12 17.71
C PRO A 7 -15.67 -33.77 16.46
N LYS A 8 -16.99 -33.57 16.60
CA LYS A 8 -17.87 -33.08 15.52
C LYS A 8 -17.53 -31.69 14.99
N LYS A 9 -16.82 -30.87 15.77
CA LYS A 9 -16.36 -29.53 15.36
C LYS A 9 -14.86 -29.52 15.00
N SER A 10 -14.22 -30.69 15.02
CA SER A 10 -12.83 -30.78 14.59
C SER A 10 -12.77 -30.62 13.07
N ARG A 11 -11.83 -29.80 12.60
CA ARG A 11 -11.57 -29.65 11.17
C ARG A 11 -11.09 -31.00 10.64
N THR A 12 -11.73 -31.50 9.59
CA THR A 12 -11.28 -32.69 8.87
C THR A 12 -9.83 -32.49 8.42
N THR A 13 -8.97 -33.46 8.71
CA THR A 13 -7.60 -33.48 8.22
C THR A 13 -7.64 -33.74 6.72
N VAL A 14 -7.53 -32.68 5.93
CA VAL A 14 -7.28 -32.82 4.49
C VAL A 14 -5.84 -33.32 4.34
N PRO A 15 -5.60 -34.41 3.58
CA PRO A 15 -4.24 -34.87 3.34
C PRO A 15 -3.43 -33.76 2.66
N THR A 16 -2.24 -33.51 3.18
CA THR A 16 -1.29 -32.59 2.54
C THR A 16 -0.80 -33.26 1.25
N PRO A 17 -0.99 -32.64 0.07
CA PRO A 17 -0.49 -33.22 -1.18
C PRO A 17 1.03 -33.34 -1.14
N SER A 18 1.54 -34.45 -1.67
CA SER A 18 2.96 -34.68 -1.90
C SER A 18 3.45 -33.83 -3.07
N ALA A 19 4.76 -33.55 -3.12
CA ALA A 19 5.36 -32.88 -4.28
C ALA A 19 5.09 -33.64 -5.59
N ALA A 20 5.04 -34.98 -5.53
CA ALA A 20 4.70 -35.83 -6.68
C ALA A 20 3.25 -35.63 -7.17
N ASP A 21 2.33 -35.23 -6.30
CA ASP A 21 0.93 -34.96 -6.66
C ASP A 21 0.78 -33.59 -7.36
N LEU A 22 1.79 -32.73 -7.24
CA LEU A 22 1.79 -31.36 -7.75
C LEU A 22 2.63 -31.19 -9.02
N THR A 23 3.48 -32.16 -9.36
CA THR A 23 4.26 -32.15 -10.60
C THR A 23 3.46 -32.81 -11.71
N PRO A 24 3.02 -32.06 -12.75
CA PRO A 24 2.45 -32.68 -13.95
C PRO A 24 3.50 -33.59 -14.60
N VAL A 25 3.05 -34.76 -15.09
CA VAL A 25 3.91 -35.80 -15.69
C VAL A 25 4.75 -35.25 -16.85
N ASN A 26 4.22 -34.24 -17.57
CA ASN A 26 4.87 -33.62 -18.72
C ASN A 26 5.25 -32.17 -18.40
N LEU A 27 6.07 -31.96 -17.37
CA LEU A 27 6.49 -30.61 -16.95
C LEU A 27 7.13 -29.81 -18.09
N ASP A 28 7.84 -30.49 -19.00
CA ASP A 28 8.52 -29.89 -20.16
C ASP A 28 7.56 -29.46 -21.29
N GLU A 29 6.33 -30.01 -21.31
CA GLU A 29 5.29 -29.63 -22.27
C GLU A 29 4.41 -28.48 -21.73
N VAL A 30 4.49 -28.18 -20.43
CA VAL A 30 3.75 -27.09 -19.81
C VAL A 30 4.46 -25.77 -20.16
N ALA A 31 4.09 -25.22 -21.32
CA ALA A 31 4.42 -23.84 -21.65
C ALA A 31 3.72 -22.90 -20.65
N VAL A 32 4.47 -22.43 -19.64
CA VAL A 32 4.00 -21.39 -18.72
C VAL A 32 4.01 -20.06 -19.47
N ALA A 33 2.96 -19.80 -20.24
CA ALA A 33 2.71 -18.47 -20.75
C ALA A 33 2.43 -17.56 -19.55
N PRO A 34 3.12 -16.40 -19.41
CA PRO A 34 2.79 -15.47 -18.35
C PRO A 34 1.36 -14.98 -18.58
N VAL A 35 0.47 -15.34 -17.65
CA VAL A 35 -0.86 -14.73 -17.58
C VAL A 35 -0.64 -13.30 -17.13
N VAL A 36 -0.55 -12.38 -18.08
CA VAL A 36 -0.47 -10.94 -17.79
C VAL A 36 -1.90 -10.45 -17.64
N PRO A 37 -2.40 -10.22 -16.41
CA PRO A 37 -3.70 -9.59 -16.24
C PRO A 37 -3.64 -8.19 -16.87
N ALA A 38 -4.63 -7.87 -17.69
CA ALA A 38 -4.73 -6.56 -18.32
C ALA A 38 -4.82 -5.49 -17.21
N LEU A 39 -3.84 -4.60 -17.17
CA LEU A 39 -3.89 -3.44 -16.28
C LEU A 39 -4.94 -2.45 -16.81
N PRO A 40 -5.78 -1.86 -15.94
CA PRO A 40 -6.70 -0.83 -16.37
C PRO A 40 -5.92 0.34 -16.99
N GLY A 41 -6.14 0.56 -18.29
CA GLY A 41 -5.38 1.53 -19.11
C GLY A 41 -5.63 2.99 -18.77
N ALA A 42 -6.59 3.29 -17.89
CA ALA A 42 -6.94 4.63 -17.50
C ALA A 42 -6.59 4.89 -16.03
N ARG A 43 -5.85 5.97 -15.77
CA ARG A 43 -5.72 6.50 -14.41
C ARG A 43 -7.06 7.09 -13.96
N PRO A 44 -7.48 6.87 -12.70
CA PRO A 44 -8.66 7.51 -12.17
C PRO A 44 -8.50 9.03 -12.22
N ALA A 45 -9.60 9.73 -12.52
CA ALA A 45 -9.62 11.18 -12.54
C ALA A 45 -9.27 11.74 -11.16
N ALA A 46 -8.53 12.85 -11.14
CA ALA A 46 -8.21 13.53 -9.89
C ALA A 46 -9.50 13.99 -9.19
N PRO A 47 -9.59 13.88 -7.85
CA PRO A 47 -10.74 14.35 -7.11
C PRO A 47 -10.91 15.86 -7.35
N LYS A 48 -12.15 16.27 -7.57
CA LYS A 48 -12.48 17.68 -7.76
C LYS A 48 -12.16 18.42 -6.46
N ALA A 49 -11.24 19.39 -6.51
CA ALA A 49 -10.93 20.23 -5.38
C ALA A 49 -12.23 20.84 -4.84
N GLY A 50 -12.43 20.75 -3.53
CA GLY A 50 -13.61 21.30 -2.86
C GLY A 50 -13.71 22.82 -3.06
N PRO A 51 -14.84 23.44 -2.67
CA PRO A 51 -15.00 24.88 -2.74
C PRO A 51 -13.87 25.60 -1.99
N PRO A 52 -13.39 26.75 -2.49
CA PRO A 52 -12.32 27.49 -1.84
C PRO A 52 -12.75 27.85 -0.42
N VAL A 53 -11.95 27.46 0.57
CA VAL A 53 -12.18 27.82 1.97
C VAL A 53 -11.81 29.29 2.13
N SER A 54 -12.80 30.18 2.04
CA SER A 54 -12.66 31.60 2.36
C SER A 54 -12.55 31.75 3.88
N GLY A 55 -11.39 31.46 4.44
CA GLY A 55 -11.22 31.44 5.89
C GLY A 55 -9.85 30.99 6.38
N ALA A 56 -8.78 31.22 5.63
CA ALA A 56 -7.44 31.16 6.21
C ALA A 56 -7.19 32.47 6.97
N GLY A 57 -7.48 32.44 8.27
CA GLY A 57 -7.09 33.50 9.18
C GLY A 57 -5.61 33.85 9.00
N ARG A 58 -5.34 35.16 8.84
CA ARG A 58 -4.03 35.81 8.96
C ARG A 58 -2.84 34.97 8.49
N ALA A 59 -2.60 34.93 7.18
CA ALA A 59 -1.27 34.61 6.69
C ALA A 59 -0.30 35.67 7.25
N GLY A 60 0.55 35.23 8.16
CA GLY A 60 1.49 36.06 8.90
C GLY A 60 2.34 36.94 7.98
N THR A 61 2.73 38.07 8.55
CA THR A 61 3.75 38.99 8.05
C THR A 61 5.01 38.24 7.61
N LEU A 62 5.11 37.86 6.35
CA LEU A 62 6.36 37.41 5.74
C LEU A 62 6.50 38.13 4.40
N ARG A 63 6.77 39.44 4.48
CA ARG A 63 7.42 40.14 3.37
C ARG A 63 8.71 39.38 3.06
N GLY A 64 8.77 38.83 1.85
CA GLY A 64 9.78 37.86 1.42
C GLY A 64 11.21 38.28 1.73
N GLN A 65 12.01 37.31 2.18
CA GLN A 65 13.46 37.44 2.26
C GLN A 65 13.98 37.69 0.84
N LYS A 66 14.62 38.84 0.61
CA LYS A 66 15.28 39.09 -0.68
C LYS A 66 16.52 38.20 -0.80
N ALA A 67 16.84 37.76 -2.02
CA ALA A 67 18.05 37.01 -2.29
C ALA A 67 19.28 37.78 -1.76
N GLY A 68 20.10 37.14 -0.93
CA GLY A 68 21.24 37.76 -0.23
C GLY A 68 20.98 38.21 1.21
N GLN A 69 19.74 38.14 1.71
CA GLN A 69 19.43 38.50 3.10
C GLN A 69 19.79 37.36 4.07
N ALA A 70 20.67 37.64 5.04
CA ALA A 70 21.05 36.67 6.06
C ALA A 70 19.84 36.20 6.89
N ARG A 71 19.70 34.88 7.07
CA ARG A 71 18.58 34.28 7.81
C ARG A 71 18.71 34.58 9.30
N ARG A 72 17.69 35.24 9.86
CA ARG A 72 17.60 35.49 11.31
C ARG A 72 17.00 34.25 11.97
N TYR A 73 17.83 33.46 12.64
CA TYR A 73 17.38 32.33 13.45
C TYR A 73 17.19 32.78 14.89
N ALA A 74 16.10 32.38 15.52
CA ALA A 74 15.71 32.83 16.87
C ALA A 74 16.72 32.47 17.98
N PHE A 75 17.64 31.53 17.73
CA PHE A 75 18.55 30.99 18.73
C PHE A 75 20.04 31.06 18.32
N ARG A 76 20.45 32.09 17.57
CA ARG A 76 21.90 32.24 17.31
C ARG A 76 22.60 32.64 18.61
N ARG A 77 23.48 31.76 19.10
CA ARG A 77 24.44 32.09 20.16
C ARG A 77 25.54 32.96 19.52
N SER A 78 25.77 34.11 20.14
CA SER A 78 26.75 35.14 19.78
C SER A 78 28.17 34.63 19.82
#